data_AF-A0A3N5Y1V4-F1
#
_entry.id   AF-A0A3N5Y1V4-F1
#
_cell.length_a   1.000
_cell.length_b   1.000
_cell.length_c   1.000
_cell.angle_alpha   90.00
_cell.angle_beta   90.00
_cell.angle_gamma   90.00
#
_symmetry.space_group_name_H-M   'P 1'
#
loop_
_entity.id
_entity.type
_entity.pdbx_description
1 polymer ?
#
loop_
_entity_poly.entity_id
_entity_poly.type
_entity_poly.pdbx_seq_one_letter_code
_entity_poly.pdbx_strand_id
1 'polypeptide(L)'
;MRRVGWRFASSVIVVGVMLATAAWAASEEIQLLGSLSATGADALPPGWQPLVFRKVPSRTRYSIVPHGAGQVVKAESHAAASGLLRPLDADPKT
;
A
#
# COMPACT_ATOMS: atom_id res chain seq x y z
N MET A 1 -37.83 23.39 -34.79
CA MET A 1 -36.46 23.70 -34.33
C MET A 1 -36.05 22.93 -33.05
N ARG A 2 -36.37 21.62 -32.90
CA ARG A 2 -36.11 20.85 -31.65
C ARG A 2 -35.04 19.75 -31.76
N ARG A 3 -34.57 19.42 -32.98
CA ARG A 3 -33.67 18.28 -33.24
C ARG A 3 -32.17 18.57 -33.04
N VAL A 4 -31.77 19.84 -33.07
CA VAL A 4 -30.35 20.24 -33.00
C VAL A 4 -29.82 20.22 -31.57
N GLY A 5 -30.59 20.71 -30.58
CA GLY A 5 -30.20 20.67 -29.16
C GLY A 5 -30.03 19.26 -28.59
N TRP A 6 -30.76 18.28 -29.13
CA TRP A 6 -30.65 16.87 -28.73
C TRP A 6 -29.28 16.28 -29.08
N ARG A 7 -28.76 16.56 -30.28
CA ARG A 7 -27.48 15.99 -30.75
C ARG A 7 -26.29 16.52 -29.95
N PHE A 8 -26.33 17.78 -29.54
CA PHE A 8 -25.31 18.36 -28.67
C PHE A 8 -25.37 17.80 -27.25
N ALA A 9 -26.56 17.66 -26.67
CA ALA A 9 -26.74 17.01 -25.37
C ALA A 9 -26.23 15.56 -25.37
N SER A 10 -26.47 14.83 -26.46
CA SER A 10 -26.02 13.43 -26.62
C SER A 10 -24.49 13.33 -26.64
N SER A 11 -23.83 14.24 -27.36
CA SER A 11 -22.38 14.20 -27.50
C SER A 11 -21.65 14.56 -26.20
N VAL A 12 -22.20 15.49 -25.42
CA VAL A 12 -21.67 15.83 -24.09
C VAL A 12 -21.81 14.66 -23.12
N ILE A 13 -22.93 13.93 -23.17
CA ILE A 13 -23.13 12.73 -22.34
C ILE A 13 -22.11 11.65 -22.69
N VAL A 14 -21.88 11.38 -23.98
CA VAL A 14 -20.92 10.35 -24.43
C VAL A 14 -19.50 10.69 -23.98
N VAL A 15 -19.07 11.94 -24.12
CA VAL A 15 -17.75 12.40 -23.66
C VAL A 15 -17.63 12.31 -22.14
N GLY A 16 -18.68 12.70 -21.41
CA GLY A 16 -18.73 12.57 -19.95
C GLY A 16 -18.60 11.13 -19.47
N VAL A 17 -19.30 10.19 -20.13
CA VAL A 17 -19.19 8.76 -19.83
C VAL A 17 -17.79 8.23 -20.13
N MET A 18 -17.20 8.58 -21.28
CA MET A 18 -15.83 8.16 -21.62
C MET A 18 -14.80 8.63 -20.59
N LEU A 19 -14.89 9.90 -20.17
CA LEU A 19 -14.01 10.46 -19.13
C LEU A 19 -14.18 9.75 -17.79
N ALA A 20 -15.42 9.46 -17.37
CA ALA A 20 -15.69 8.74 -16.14
C ALA A 20 -15.14 7.30 -16.17
N THR A 21 -15.28 6.60 -17.31
CA THR A 21 -14.74 5.24 -17.47
C THR A 21 -13.22 5.22 -17.45
N ALA A 22 -12.55 6.20 -18.06
CA ALA A 22 -11.09 6.31 -18.04
C ALA A 22 -10.56 6.60 -16.63
N ALA A 23 -11.25 7.46 -15.87
CA ALA A 23 -10.90 7.75 -14.48
C ALA A 23 -11.05 6.53 -13.56
N TRP A 24 -12.10 5.73 -13.75
CA TRP A 24 -12.31 4.51 -12.97
C TRP A 24 -11.31 3.40 -13.32
N ALA A 25 -10.95 3.24 -14.60
CA ALA A 25 -9.91 2.30 -15.00
C ALA A 25 -8.52 2.68 -14.47
N ALA A 26 -8.27 3.97 -14.24
CA ALA A 26 -7.03 4.47 -13.66
C ALA A 26 -6.99 4.40 -12.12
N SER A 27 -8.09 4.05 -11.45
CA SER A 27 -8.07 3.89 -10.00
C SER A 27 -7.45 2.54 -9.65
N GLU A 28 -6.15 2.55 -9.39
CA GLU A 28 -5.47 1.40 -8.80
C GLU A 28 -5.77 1.37 -7.29
N GLU A 29 -6.53 0.37 -6.85
CA GLU A 29 -6.77 0.16 -5.43
C GLU A 29 -5.52 -0.47 -4.81
N ILE A 30 -4.67 0.36 -4.20
CA ILE A 30 -3.52 -0.13 -3.44
C ILE A 30 -4.04 -0.76 -2.14
N GLN A 31 -4.25 -2.06 -2.18
CA GLN A 31 -4.63 -2.81 -1.00
C GLN A 31 -3.41 -2.95 -0.08
N LEU A 32 -3.39 -2.18 1.00
CA LEU A 32 -2.33 -2.25 1.99
C LEU A 32 -2.46 -3.56 2.80
N LEU A 33 -1.60 -4.54 2.53
CA LEU A 33 -1.59 -5.87 3.17
C LEU A 33 -1.04 -5.85 4.61
N GLY A 34 -1.27 -4.77 5.36
CA GLY A 34 -0.86 -4.60 6.76
C GLY A 34 -0.37 -3.19 7.06
N SER A 35 -0.78 -2.67 8.22
CA SER A 35 -0.25 -1.40 8.73
C SER A 35 1.13 -1.59 9.33
N LEU A 36 2.01 -0.62 9.08
CA LEU A 36 3.31 -0.50 9.75
C LEU A 36 3.24 0.38 11.01
N SER A 37 2.05 0.83 11.39
CA SER A 37 1.85 1.57 12.63
C SER A 37 1.86 0.61 13.83
N ALA A 38 2.63 0.96 14.87
CA ALA A 38 2.62 0.28 16.15
C ALA A 38 2.42 1.29 17.29
N THR A 39 2.03 0.78 18.46
CA THR A 39 1.99 1.56 19.71
C THR A 39 3.26 1.30 20.50
N GLY A 40 4.20 2.25 20.47
CA GLY A 40 5.48 2.19 21.19
C GLY A 40 6.70 2.14 20.25
N ALA A 41 7.79 2.79 20.65
CA ALA A 41 8.98 2.97 19.80
C ALA A 41 9.74 1.67 19.51
N ASP A 42 9.72 0.71 20.44
CA ASP A 42 10.44 -0.57 20.32
C ASP A 42 9.53 -1.76 19.96
N ALA A 43 8.25 -1.50 19.68
CA ALA A 43 7.30 -2.53 19.31
C ALA A 43 7.25 -2.70 17.80
N LEU A 44 7.34 -3.94 17.30
CA LEU A 44 7.01 -4.23 15.90
C LEU A 44 5.51 -4.06 15.66
N PRO A 45 5.09 -3.68 14.44
CA PRO A 45 3.68 -3.58 14.13
C PRO A 45 3.00 -4.95 14.26
N PRO A 46 1.70 -5.00 14.62
CA PRO A 46 1.01 -6.27 14.86
C PRO A 46 1.10 -7.24 13.67
N GLY A 47 1.45 -8.50 13.95
CA GLY A 47 1.56 -9.55 12.95
C GLY A 47 2.87 -9.54 12.14
N TRP A 48 3.76 -8.57 12.36
CA TRP A 48 5.09 -8.55 11.77
C TRP A 48 6.11 -9.23 12.67
N GLN A 49 7.01 -10.00 12.08
CA GLN A 49 8.06 -10.74 12.77
C GLN A 49 9.40 -10.67 12.03
N PRO A 50 10.54 -10.64 12.73
CA PRO A 50 11.84 -10.68 12.09
C PRO A 50 12.07 -12.00 11.34
N LEU A 51 12.46 -11.92 10.08
CA LEU A 51 12.99 -13.05 9.33
C LEU A 51 14.50 -13.13 9.56
N VAL A 52 14.96 -14.16 10.28
CA VAL A 52 16.38 -14.33 10.65
C VAL A 52 17.03 -15.41 9.79
N PHE A 53 18.18 -15.10 9.20
CA PHE A 53 18.97 -16.07 8.44
C PHE A 53 19.96 -16.80 9.37
N ARG A 54 19.89 -18.13 9.39
CA ARG A 54 20.67 -18.98 10.33
C ARG A 54 22.19 -18.77 10.25
N LYS A 55 22.72 -18.44 9.08
CA LYS A 55 24.17 -18.28 8.84
C LYS A 55 24.69 -16.86 9.11
N VAL A 56 23.85 -15.97 9.64
CA VAL A 56 24.22 -14.57 9.91
C VAL A 56 24.16 -14.34 11.42
N PRO A 57 25.31 -14.21 12.10
CA PRO A 57 25.36 -14.15 13.57
C PRO A 57 24.90 -12.79 14.11
N SER A 58 24.99 -11.73 13.32
CA SER A 58 24.53 -10.37 13.61
C SER A 58 23.07 -10.19 13.18
N ARG A 59 22.32 -9.34 13.89
CA ARG A 59 20.88 -9.09 13.65
C ARG A 59 20.63 -7.62 13.31
N THR A 60 19.70 -7.37 12.41
CA THR A 60 19.16 -6.01 12.21
C THR A 60 18.23 -5.69 13.38
N ARG A 61 18.35 -4.49 13.94
CA ARG A 61 17.39 -3.98 14.91
C ARG A 61 16.29 -3.21 14.18
N TYR A 62 15.05 -3.49 14.56
CA TYR A 62 13.89 -2.78 14.05
C TYR A 62 13.26 -1.96 15.16
N SER A 63 12.88 -0.74 14.83
CA SER A 63 12.13 0.15 15.71
C SER A 63 11.12 0.95 14.90
N ILE A 64 10.12 1.49 15.58
CA ILE A 64 9.15 2.39 14.99
C ILE A 64 9.54 3.81 15.34
N VAL A 65 9.74 4.63 14.32
CA VAL A 65 10.16 6.01 14.47
C VAL A 65 9.15 6.95 13.80
N PRO A 66 8.91 8.15 14.38
CA PRO A 66 8.13 9.17 13.71
C PRO A 66 8.84 9.64 12.43
N HIS A 67 8.07 9.83 11.37
CA HIS A 67 8.57 10.37 10.11
C HIS A 67 7.46 11.16 9.40
N GLY A 68 7.64 12.48 9.32
CA GLY A 68 6.63 13.40 8.80
C GLY A 68 5.35 13.37 9.65
N ALA A 69 4.21 13.15 8.99
CA ALA A 69 2.90 13.06 9.63
C ALA A 69 2.57 11.65 10.17
N GLY A 70 3.47 10.68 10.02
CA GLY A 70 3.22 9.28 10.34
C GLY A 70 4.36 8.60 11.10
N GLN A 71 4.30 7.28 11.13
CA GLN A 71 5.32 6.41 11.72
C GLN A 71 5.85 5.46 10.64
N VAL A 72 7.14 5.13 10.74
CA VAL A 72 7.82 4.22 9.82
C VAL A 72 8.66 3.21 10.60
N VAL A 73 8.93 2.07 9.97
CA VAL A 73 9.89 1.08 10.50
C VAL A 73 11.31 1.53 10.13
N LYS A 74 12.17 1.71 11.14
CA LYS A 74 13.61 1.87 10.97
C LYS A 74 14.28 0.51 11.04
N ALA A 75 15.22 0.25 10.13
CA ALA A 75 16.06 -0.94 10.13
C ALA A 75 17.54 -0.54 10.31
N GLU A 76 18.14 -0.92 11.43
CA GLU A 76 19.56 -0.69 11.70
C GLU A 76 20.35 -2.00 11.53
N SER A 77 21.17 -2.06 10.47
CA SER A 77 22.01 -3.23 10.16
C SER A 77 23.49 -2.92 10.35
N HIS A 78 24.21 -3.82 11.04
CA HIS A 78 25.66 -3.80 11.18
C HIS A 78 26.23 -5.16 10.79
N ALA A 79 26.74 -5.25 9.56
CA ALA A 79 27.21 -6.50 8.96
C ALA A 79 26.21 -7.65 9.15
N ALA A 80 24.91 -7.34 9.09
CA ALA A 80 23.80 -8.24 9.39
C ALA A 80 22.88 -8.42 8.18
N ALA A 81 22.03 -9.45 8.23
CA ALA A 81 20.95 -9.66 7.29
C ALA A 81 19.75 -10.22 8.03
N SER A 82 18.61 -9.56 7.88
CA SER A 82 17.30 -10.04 8.31
C SER A 82 16.23 -9.31 7.51
N GLY A 83 15.03 -9.88 7.47
CA GLY A 83 13.85 -9.23 6.91
C GLY A 83 12.80 -8.96 7.99
N LEU A 84 11.67 -8.38 7.57
CA LEU A 84 10.43 -8.33 8.32
C LEU A 84 9.36 -9.03 7.47
N LEU A 85 8.65 -9.96 8.09
CA LEU A 85 7.66 -10.83 7.46
C LEU A 85 6.33 -10.63 8.19
N ARG A 86 5.25 -10.50 7.43
CA ARG A 86 3.88 -10.70 7.92
C ARG A 86 3.30 -11.91 7.17
N PRO A 87 2.98 -13.02 7.84
CA PRO A 87 2.24 -14.11 7.20
C PRO A 87 0.89 -13.57 6.70
N LEU A 88 0.58 -13.85 5.45
CA LEU A 88 -0.71 -13.54 4.86
C LEU A 88 -1.45 -14.84 4.64
N ASP A 89 -2.69 -14.89 5.13
CA ASP A 89 -3.65 -15.93 4.75
C ASP A 89 -4.46 -15.35 3.59
N ALA A 90 -3.99 -15.59 2.37
CA ALA A 90 -4.58 -15.06 1.15
C ALA A 90 -4.83 -16.22 0.18
N ASP A 91 -6.03 -16.27 -0.39
CA ASP A 91 -6.34 -17.19 -1.49
C ASP A 91 -5.76 -16.62 -2.80
N PRO A 92 -4.79 -17.30 -3.44
CA PRO A 92 -4.14 -16.82 -4.67
C PRO A 92 -5.07 -16.80 -5.90
N LYS A 93 -6.34 -17.22 -5.78
CA LYS A 93 -7.32 -17.26 -6.87
C LYS A 93 -8.12 -15.97 -7.07
N THR A 94 -7.83 -14.93 -6.31
CA THR A 94 -8.49 -13.61 -6.42
C THR A 94 -7.53 -12.61 -7.05
#